data_AF-A0A1J5FHE2-F1
#
_entry.id   AF-A0A1J5FHE2-F1
#
_cell.length_a   1.000
_cell.length_b   1.000
_cell.length_c   1.000
_cell.angle_alpha   90.00
_cell.angle_beta   90.00
_cell.angle_gamma   90.00
#
_symmetry.space_group_name_H-M   'P 1'
#
loop_
_entity.id
_entity.type
_entity.pdbx_description
1 polymer ?
#
loop_
_entity_poly.entity_id
_entity_poly.type
_entity_poly.pdbx_seq_one_letter_code
_entity_poly.pdbx_strand_id
1 'polypeptide(L)' 'MRNFHSIIERLKHYMSVNKDGKVLDKDVAKALGISQANFATIKRRNSTPYENILIFCKKEELCCSEIFFE' A
#
# COMPACT_ATOMS: atom_id res chain seq x y z
N MET A 1 -7.01 -13.84 -2.55
CA MET A 1 -6.67 -12.56 -1.89
C MET A 1 -5.16 -12.39 -1.96
N ARG A 2 -4.68 -11.26 -2.47
CA ARG A 2 -3.27 -10.97 -2.67
C ARG A 2 -2.53 -10.96 -1.33
N ASN A 3 -1.28 -11.42 -1.34
CA ASN A 3 -0.39 -11.24 -0.18
C ASN A 3 0.06 -9.77 -0.08
N PHE A 4 0.67 -9.41 1.05
CA PHE A 4 1.03 -8.02 1.29
C PHE A 4 2.08 -7.48 0.29
N HIS A 5 2.99 -8.32 -0.20
CA HIS A 5 3.96 -7.90 -1.21
C HIS A 5 3.29 -7.52 -2.53
N SER A 6 2.35 -8.35 -3.01
CA SER A 6 1.55 -8.06 -4.20
C SER A 6 0.67 -6.82 -4.02
N ILE A 7 0.10 -6.63 -2.82
CA ILE A 7 -0.66 -5.42 -2.48
C ILE A 7 0.22 -4.18 -2.58
N ILE A 8 1.46 -4.22 -2.06
CA ILE A 8 2.39 -3.09 -2.14
C ILE A 8 2.67 -2.70 -3.59
N GLU A 9 2.90 -3.66 -4.47
CA GLU A 9 3.12 -3.36 -5.89
C GLU A 9 1.88 -2.75 -6.56
N ARG A 10 0.68 -3.22 -6.19
CA ARG A 10 -0.56 -2.58 -6.67
C ARG A 10 -0.71 -1.16 -6.16
N LEU A 11 -0.42 -0.91 -4.87
CA LEU A 11 -0.46 0.44 -4.29
C LEU A 11 0.54 1.36 -4.99
N LYS A 12 1.77 0.90 -5.24
CA LYS A 12 2.78 1.66 -5.99
C LYS A 12 2.31 2.03 -7.39
N HIS A 13 1.66 1.10 -8.09
CA HIS A 13 1.10 1.37 -9.40
C HIS A 13 0.10 2.54 -9.37
N TYR A 14 -0.88 2.52 -8.45
CA TYR A 14 -1.82 3.62 -8.31
C TYR A 14 -1.15 4.94 -7.92
N MET A 15 -0.20 4.89 -6.99
CA MET A 15 0.53 6.08 -6.55
C MET A 15 1.43 6.68 -7.63
N SER A 16 1.92 5.86 -8.58
CA SER A 16 2.77 6.32 -9.68
C SER A 16 2.03 7.14 -10.72
N VAL A 17 0.70 7.05 -10.79
CA VAL A 17 -0.11 7.83 -11.75
C VAL A 17 0.01 9.34 -11.48
N ASN A 18 0.16 9.72 -10.21
CA ASN A 18 0.16 11.12 -9.78
C ASN A 18 1.56 11.67 -9.43
N LYS A 19 2.63 10.91 -9.72
CA LYS A 19 4.00 11.28 -9.30
C LYS A 19 4.99 11.02 -10.41
N ASP A 20 5.75 12.04 -10.79
CA ASP A 20 6.93 11.87 -11.62
C ASP A 20 8.02 11.11 -10.84
N GLY A 21 8.19 9.83 -11.18
CA GLY A 21 9.26 8.99 -10.66
C GLY A 21 8.80 7.76 -9.87
N LYS A 22 9.79 6.95 -9.48
CA LYS A 22 9.56 5.66 -8.84
C LYS A 22 8.99 5.82 -7.43
N VAL A 23 7.85 5.18 -7.17
CA VAL A 23 7.26 5.07 -5.82
C VAL A 23 8.07 4.06 -5.01
N LEU A 24 8.60 4.51 -3.87
CA LEU A 24 9.42 3.70 -2.97
C LEU A 24 8.58 3.21 -1.79
N ASP A 25 9.09 2.20 -1.07
CA ASP A 25 8.42 1.66 0.13
C ASP A 25 8.16 2.75 1.19
N LYS A 26 9.05 3.75 1.29
CA LYS A 26 8.84 4.90 2.19
C LYS A 26 7.63 5.75 1.82
N ASP A 27 7.31 5.84 0.53
CA ASP A 27 6.14 6.58 0.05
C ASP A 27 4.87 5.80 0.39
N VAL A 28 4.87 4.48 0.20
CA VAL A 28 3.76 3.59 0.58
C VAL A 28 3.53 3.65 2.09
N ALA A 29 4.60 3.57 2.89
CA ALA A 29 4.51 3.70 4.35
C ALA A 29 3.84 5.03 4.75
N LYS A 30 4.25 6.14 4.14
CA LYS A 30 3.65 7.46 4.37
C LYS A 30 2.17 7.50 3.96
N ALA A 31 1.81 6.93 2.82
CA ALA A 31 0.43 6.90 2.32
C ALA A 31 -0.50 6.09 3.25
N LEU A 32 0.02 5.00 3.82
CA LEU A 32 -0.69 4.17 4.79
C LEU A 32 -0.71 4.75 6.21
N GLY A 33 0.00 5.87 6.47
CA GLY A 33 0.12 6.44 7.81
C GLY A 33 0.97 5.60 8.76
N ILE A 34 1.91 4.81 8.24
CA ILE A 34 2.77 3.89 8.99
C ILE A 34 4.21 4.41 8.96
N SER A 35 4.95 4.30 10.08
CA SER A 35 6.37 4.61 10.07
C SER A 35 7.16 3.64 9.18
N GLN A 36 8.27 4.09 8.59
CA GLN A 36 9.08 3.24 7.71
C GLN A 36 9.60 1.98 8.42
N ALA A 37 9.97 2.09 9.70
CA ALA A 37 10.42 0.96 10.52
C ALA A 37 9.30 -0.06 10.77
N ASN A 38 8.08 0.41 11.07
CA ASN A 38 6.94 -0.47 11.24
C ASN A 38 6.57 -1.13 9.90
N PHE A 39 6.53 -0.36 8.80
CA PHE A 39 6.29 -0.87 7.46
C PHE A 39 7.26 -1.99 7.05
N ALA A 40 8.57 -1.79 7.29
CA ALA A 40 9.58 -2.82 7.02
C ALA A 40 9.34 -4.10 7.85
N THR A 41 8.91 -3.94 9.10
CA THR A 41 8.61 -5.07 10.00
C THR A 41 7.39 -5.86 9.53
N ILE A 42 6.28 -5.19 9.23
CA ILE A 42 5.05 -5.85 8.75
C ILE A 42 5.26 -6.48 7.36
N LYS A 43 6.03 -5.82 6.49
CA LYS A 43 6.42 -6.36 5.17
C LYS A 43 7.21 -7.65 5.32
N ARG A 44 8.24 -7.66 6.16
CA ARG A 44 9.06 -8.85 6.43
C ARG A 44 8.24 -10.01 6.99
N ARG A 45 7.23 -9.71 7.83
CA ARG A 45 6.30 -10.70 8.38
C ARG A 45 5.18 -11.09 7.41
N ASN A 46 5.11 -10.46 6.24
CA ASN A 46 4.02 -10.60 5.28
C ASN A 46 2.62 -10.39 5.91
N SER A 47 2.54 -9.50 6.91
CA SER A 47 1.29 -9.16 7.59
C SER A 47 0.64 -7.96 6.91
N THR A 48 -0.65 -8.09 6.56
CA THR A 48 -1.40 -7.06 5.85
C THR A 48 -2.02 -6.06 6.83
N PRO A 49 -1.67 -4.77 6.77
CA PRO A 49 -2.28 -3.73 7.59
C PRO A 49 -3.63 -3.30 6.99
N TYR A 50 -4.66 -4.14 7.13
CA TYR A 50 -5.95 -3.95 6.45
C TYR A 50 -6.59 -2.59 6.73
N GLU A 51 -6.62 -2.15 7.99
CA GLU A 51 -7.20 -0.86 8.37
C GLU A 51 -6.52 0.31 7.65
N ASN A 52 -5.18 0.35 7.66
CA ASN A 52 -4.42 1.40 6.99
C ASN A 52 -4.69 1.43 5.48
N ILE A 53 -4.80 0.26 4.85
CA ILE A 53 -5.09 0.16 3.42
C ILE A 53 -6.52 0.62 3.12
N LEU A 54 -7.50 0.25 3.94
CA LEU A 54 -8.89 0.69 3.79
C LEU A 54 -9.03 2.21 3.94
N ILE A 55 -8.35 2.80 4.93
CA ILE A 55 -8.31 4.26 5.12
C ILE A 55 -7.69 4.94 3.90
N PHE A 56 -6.58 4.41 3.38
CA PHE A 56 -5.96 4.90 2.15
C PHE A 56 -6.92 4.81 0.95
N CYS A 57 -7.58 3.66 0.75
CA CYS A 57 -8.53 3.48 -0.36
C CYS A 57 -9.70 4.46 -0.26
N LYS A 58 -10.22 4.69 0.95
CA LYS A 58 -11.28 5.69 1.17
C LYS A 58 -10.82 7.09 0.83
N LYS A 59 -9.59 7.46 1.19
CA LYS A 59 -9.03 8.79 0.96
C LYS A 59 -8.78 9.06 -0.53
N GLU A 60 -8.28 8.07 -1.25
CA GLU A 60 -7.93 8.18 -2.67
C GLU A 60 -9.07 7.72 -3.60
N GLU A 61 -10.27 7.47 -3.05
CA GLU A 61 -11.46 6.98 -3.77
C GLU A 61 -11.20 5.71 -4.61
N LEU A 62 -10.38 4.79 -4.08
CA LEU A 62 -9.99 3.55 -4.74
C LEU A 62 -10.92 2.38 -4.40
N CYS A 63 -11.17 1.53 -5.39
CA CYS A 63 -11.86 0.27 -5.20
C CYS A 63 -10.98 -0.72 -4.41
N CYS A 64 -11.43 -1.14 -3.23
CA CYS A 64 -10.69 -2.10 -2.41
C CYS A 64 -10.53 -3.46 -3.11
N SER A 65 -11.51 -3.88 -3.91
CA SER A 65 -11.43 -5.16 -4.62
C SER A 65 -10.23 -5.21 -5.57
N GLU A 66 -9.99 -4.12 -6.29
CA GLU A 66 -8.84 -3.93 -7.19
C GLU A 66 -7.47 -3.98 -6.48
N ILE A 67 -7.45 -3.76 -5.15
CA ILE A 67 -6.25 -3.83 -4.32
C ILE A 67 -6.04 -5.24 -3.78
N PHE A 68 -7.08 -5.85 -3.23
CA PHE A 68 -6.99 -7.11 -2.49
C PHE A 68 -7.20 -8.38 -3.34
N PHE A 69 -7.82 -8.27 -4.50
CA PHE A 69 -8.18 -9.41 -5.35
C PHE A 69 -7.67 -9.24 -6.77
N GLU A 70 -7.61 -10.34 -7.51
CA GLU A 70 -7.31 -10.39 -8.96
C GLU A 70 -8.60 -10.25 -9.76
#